data_AF-A0A9P8JDA6-F1
#
_entry.id   AF-A0A9P8JDA6-F1
#
_cell.length_a   1.000
_cell.length_b   1.000
_cell.length_c   1.000
_cell.angle_alpha   90.00
_cell.angle_beta   90.00
_cell.angle_gamma   90.00
#
_symmetry.space_group_name_H-M   'P 1'
#
loop_
_entity.id
_entity.type
_entity.pdbx_description
1 polymer ?
#
loop_
_entity_poly.entity_id
_entity_poly.type
_entity_poly.pdbx_seq_one_letter_code
_entity_poly.pdbx_strand_id
1 'polypeptide(L)'
;MARKRIMKEVLLPNRFNLGRWGLAINLTAIIFLSFCWVLLFFPSRPHPNAQNMNWTILIYGVTWIAAVIYYRFKGRYDYAGPVEGINKDY
;
A
#
# COMPACT_ATOMS: atom_id res chain seq x y z
N MET A 1 0.88 -4.60 -10.13
CA MET A 1 1.64 -5.81 -10.53
C MET A 1 0.78 -7.05 -10.71
N ALA A 2 -0.12 -7.40 -9.78
CA ALA A 2 -0.98 -8.58 -9.90
C ALA A 2 -1.81 -8.60 -11.20
N ARG A 3 -2.53 -7.51 -11.52
CA ARG A 3 -3.26 -7.36 -12.78
C ARG A 3 -2.40 -7.63 -14.01
N LYS A 4 -1.22 -7.00 -14.11
CA LYS A 4 -0.30 -7.17 -15.25
C LYS A 4 0.16 -8.62 -15.41
N ARG A 5 0.44 -9.32 -14.30
CA ARG A 5 0.82 -10.74 -14.30
C ARG A 5 -0.33 -11.65 -14.71
N ILE A 6 -1.55 -11.36 -14.28
CA ILE A 6 -2.77 -12.11 -14.68
C ILE A 6 -3.05 -11.91 -16.17
N MET A 7 -2.90 -10.68 -16.66
CA MET A 7 -3.13 -10.31 -18.07
C MET A 7 -1.94 -10.60 -18.99
N LYS A 8 -0.87 -11.23 -18.48
CA LYS A 8 0.40 -11.49 -19.20
C LYS A 8 1.02 -10.25 -19.89
N GLU A 9 0.81 -9.07 -19.32
CA GLU A 9 1.44 -7.83 -19.80
C GLU A 9 2.93 -7.81 -19.44
N VAL A 10 3.74 -7.17 -20.29
CA VAL A 10 5.19 -6.98 -20.04
C VAL A 10 5.38 -6.21 -18.73
N LEU A 11 6.20 -6.79 -17.84
CA LEU A 11 6.58 -6.17 -16.57
C LEU A 11 7.76 -5.21 -16.79
N LEU A 12 7.82 -4.16 -15.99
CA LEU A 12 8.97 -3.26 -15.98
C LEU A 12 10.26 -4.06 -15.67
N PRO A 13 11.40 -3.69 -16.29
CA PRO A 13 12.67 -4.33 -16.02
C PRO A 13 13.01 -4.22 -14.53
N ASN A 14 13.54 -5.30 -13.97
CA ASN A 14 13.69 -5.49 -12.54
C ASN A 14 14.97 -6.28 -12.25
N ARG A 15 15.76 -5.83 -11.27
CA ARG A 15 17.00 -6.51 -10.84
C ARG A 15 16.75 -7.81 -10.05
N PHE A 16 15.60 -7.96 -9.39
CA PHE A 16 15.26 -9.09 -8.53
C PHE A 16 13.88 -9.70 -8.83
N ASN A 17 13.82 -10.86 -9.49
CA ASN A 17 12.58 -11.50 -9.92
C ASN A 17 12.35 -12.87 -9.26
N LEU A 18 11.32 -13.00 -8.42
CA LEU A 18 10.89 -14.27 -7.83
C LEU A 18 10.10 -15.17 -8.81
N GLY A 19 10.03 -14.80 -10.09
CA GLY A 19 9.32 -15.56 -11.12
C GLY A 19 7.84 -15.78 -10.79
N ARG A 20 7.36 -17.02 -10.95
CA ARG A 20 5.97 -17.43 -10.71
C ARG A 20 5.54 -17.28 -9.23
N TRP A 21 6.47 -17.45 -8.30
CA TRP A 21 6.20 -17.40 -6.85
C TRP A 21 5.99 -15.98 -6.34
N GLY A 22 6.46 -14.98 -7.08
CA GLY A 22 6.31 -13.58 -6.67
C GLY A 22 4.86 -13.19 -6.39
N LEU A 23 3.88 -13.66 -7.17
CA LEU A 23 2.48 -13.32 -6.92
C LEU A 23 1.94 -13.97 -5.65
N ALA A 24 2.20 -15.27 -5.46
CA ALA A 24 1.76 -16.01 -4.28
C ALA A 24 2.34 -15.41 -2.99
N ILE A 25 3.65 -15.15 -2.97
CA ILE A 25 4.34 -14.57 -1.80
C ILE A 25 3.78 -13.17 -1.48
N ASN A 26 3.58 -12.31 -2.48
CA ASN A 26 2.99 -10.99 -2.25
C ASN A 26 1.56 -11.09 -1.70
N LEU A 27 0.76 -12.04 -2.19
CA LEU A 27 -0.60 -12.22 -1.69
C LEU A 27 -0.60 -12.70 -0.24
N THR A 28 0.24 -13.68 0.10
CA THR A 28 0.43 -14.14 1.48
C THR A 28 0.92 -13.00 2.38
N ALA A 29 1.85 -12.16 1.90
CA ALA A 29 2.33 -11.00 2.64
C ALA A 29 1.20 -9.99 2.91
N ILE A 30 0.33 -9.71 1.92
CA ILE A 30 -0.83 -8.83 2.12
C ILE A 30 -1.77 -9.41 3.18
N ILE A 31 -2.11 -10.70 3.10
CA ILE A 31 -2.99 -11.37 4.08
C ILE A 31 -2.39 -11.29 5.48
N PHE A 32 -1.10 -11.60 5.61
CA PHE A 32 -0.39 -11.54 6.89
C PHE A 32 -0.35 -10.11 7.45
N LEU A 33 -0.05 -9.11 6.62
CA LEU A 33 -0.06 -7.71 7.03
C LEU A 33 -1.44 -7.22 7.45
N SER A 34 -2.51 -7.65 6.75
CA SER A 34 -3.89 -7.33 7.13
C SER A 34 -4.25 -7.91 8.49
N PHE A 35 -3.80 -9.13 8.80
CA PHE A 35 -3.96 -9.71 10.13
C PHE A 35 -3.18 -8.91 11.19
N CYS A 36 -1.91 -8.59 10.94
CA CYS A 36 -1.08 -7.79 11.84
C CYS A 36 -1.69 -6.42 12.14
N TRP A 37 -2.33 -5.77 11.16
CA TRP A 37 -3.01 -4.49 11.35
C TRP A 37 -4.08 -4.56 12.44
N VAL A 38 -4.86 -5.64 12.52
CA VAL A 38 -5.86 -5.80 13.59
C VAL A 38 -5.19 -5.85 14.95
N LEU A 39 -4.09 -6.60 15.07
CA LEU A 39 -3.35 -6.71 16.33
C LEU A 39 -2.66 -5.40 16.74
N LEU A 40 -2.18 -4.63 15.77
CA LEU A 40 -1.43 -3.39 16.02
C LEU A 40 -2.34 -2.21 16.36
N PHE A 41 -3.55 -2.20 15.84
CA PHE A 41 -4.46 -1.06 15.97
C PHE A 41 -5.50 -1.23 17.07
N PHE A 42 -5.83 -2.46 17.45
CA PHE A 42 -6.81 -2.72 18.50
C PHE A 42 -6.13 -3.07 19.83
N PRO A 43 -6.75 -2.73 20.97
CA PRO A 43 -6.19 -3.06 22.28
C PRO A 43 -6.24 -4.57 22.56
N SER A 44 -5.32 -5.05 23.39
CA SER A 44 -5.20 -6.48 23.74
C SER A 44 -6.30 -6.99 24.67
N ARG A 45 -7.08 -6.09 25.28
CA ARG A 45 -8.21 -6.43 26.17
C ARG A 45 -9.54 -5.99 25.55
N PRO A 46 -10.61 -6.78 25.70
CA PRO A 46 -11.95 -6.40 25.26
C PRO A 46 -12.48 -5.23 26.10
N HIS A 47 -13.38 -4.45 25.51
CA HIS A 47 -14.04 -3.30 26.15
C HIS A 47 -13.08 -2.25 26.75
N PRO A 48 -12.15 -1.67 25.95
CA PRO A 48 -11.31 -0.57 26.40
C PRO A 48 -12.18 0.65 26.75
N ASN A 49 -11.82 1.36 27.82
CA ASN A 49 -12.29 2.72 28.02
C ASN A 49 -11.46 3.70 27.16
N ALA A 50 -11.88 4.96 27.07
CA ALA A 50 -11.20 5.95 26.22
C ALA A 50 -9.72 6.17 26.58
N GLN A 51 -9.35 6.01 27.85
CA GLN A 51 -7.96 6.16 28.31
C GLN A 51 -7.07 5.00 27.90
N ASN A 52 -7.62 3.78 27.86
CA ASN A 52 -6.88 2.55 27.57
C ASN A 52 -6.98 2.12 26.10
N MET A 53 -7.72 2.85 25.27
CA MET A 53 -7.85 2.56 23.85
C MET A 53 -6.53 2.82 23.12
N ASN A 54 -6.17 1.93 22.21
CA ASN A 54 -5.08 2.18 21.29
C ASN A 54 -5.55 3.16 20.20
N TRP A 55 -5.17 4.43 20.34
CA TRP A 55 -5.58 5.50 19.42
C TRP A 55 -4.79 5.55 18.11
N THR A 56 -3.82 4.65 17.90
CA THR A 56 -3.08 4.55 16.65
C THR A 56 -4.01 4.34 15.46
N ILE A 57 -5.11 3.59 15.62
CA ILE A 57 -6.11 3.40 14.56
C ILE A 57 -6.71 4.72 14.06
N LEU A 58 -7.01 5.64 14.98
CA LEU A 58 -7.60 6.92 14.65
C LEU A 58 -6.60 7.79 13.89
N ILE A 59 -5.36 7.88 14.40
CA ILE A 59 -4.30 8.68 13.80
C ILE A 59 -4.02 8.19 12.38
N TYR A 60 -3.78 6.89 12.19
CA TYR A 60 -3.53 6.31 10.87
C TYR A 60 -4.73 6.45 9.94
N GLY A 61 -5.95 6.22 10.43
CA GLY A 61 -7.18 6.38 9.64
C GLY A 61 -7.34 7.80 9.11
N VAL A 62 -7.16 8.81 9.97
CA VAL A 62 -7.24 10.22 9.59
C VAL A 62 -6.14 10.58 8.60
N THR A 63 -4.89 10.16 8.84
CA THR A 63 -3.78 10.41 7.90
C THR A 63 -4.05 9.80 6.53
N TRP A 64 -4.56 8.56 6.48
CA TRP A 64 -4.86 7.89 5.22
C TRP A 64 -5.99 8.57 4.46
N ILE A 65 -7.08 8.95 5.14
CA ILE A 65 -8.18 9.70 4.55
C ILE A 65 -7.69 11.06 4.02
N ALA A 66 -6.93 11.81 4.82
CA ALA A 66 -6.37 13.09 4.42
C ALA A 66 -5.45 12.95 3.18
N ALA A 67 -4.61 11.92 3.14
CA ALA A 67 -3.75 11.63 2.00
C ALA A 67 -4.56 11.30 0.72
N VAL A 68 -5.62 10.50 0.84
CA VAL A 68 -6.52 10.18 -0.28
C VAL A 68 -7.23 11.44 -0.79
N ILE A 69 -7.76 12.26 0.12
CA ILE A 69 -8.38 13.56 -0.22
C ILE A 69 -7.37 14.44 -0.95
N TYR A 70 -6.19 14.65 -0.37
CA TYR A 70 -5.14 15.46 -0.97
C TYR A 70 -4.76 14.96 -2.37
N TYR A 71 -4.53 13.65 -2.53
CA TYR A 71 -4.20 13.06 -3.83
C TYR A 71 -5.33 13.26 -4.85
N ARG A 72 -6.58 13.08 -4.43
CA ARG A 72 -7.74 13.17 -5.31
C ARG A 72 -7.98 14.57 -5.87
N PHE A 73 -7.68 15.62 -5.09
CA PHE A 73 -7.93 17.02 -5.44
C PHE A 73 -6.71 17.75 -5.97
N LYS A 74 -5.51 17.44 -5.51
CA LYS A 74 -4.28 18.15 -5.90
C LYS A 74 -3.18 17.20 -6.37
N GLY A 75 -2.83 16.21 -5.55
CA GLY A 75 -1.64 15.38 -5.79
C GLY A 75 -1.64 14.65 -7.14
N ARG A 76 -2.80 14.28 -7.68
CA ARG A 76 -2.92 13.64 -9.01
C ARG A 76 -2.55 14.54 -10.19
N TYR A 77 -2.58 15.87 -10.01
CA TYR A 77 -2.27 16.84 -11.07
C TYR A 77 -0.80 17.28 -11.02
N ASP A 78 -0.20 17.26 -9.83
CA ASP A 78 1.21 17.58 -9.60
C ASP A 78 2.13 16.34 -9.73
N TYR A 79 1.56 15.15 -9.98
CA TYR A 79 2.31 13.92 -10.07
C TYR A 79 3.00 13.78 -11.44
N ALA A 80 4.30 14.09 -11.50
CA ALA A 80 5.16 13.73 -12.61
C ALA A 80 5.58 12.26 -12.49
N GLY A 81 5.15 11.42 -13.43
CA GLY A 81 5.49 10.01 -13.42
C GLY A 81 6.99 9.79 -13.75
N PRO A 82 7.67 8.79 -13.16
CA PRO A 82 9.10 8.55 -13.39
C PRO A 82 9.47 8.20 -14.84
N VAL A 83 8.48 8.00 -15.73
CA VAL A 83 8.67 7.72 -17.15
C VAL A 83 8.84 9.01 -17.98
N GLU A 84 8.53 10.18 -17.42
CA GLU A 84 8.68 11.47 -18.13
C GLU A 84 10.13 11.93 -18.25
N GLY A 85 11.06 11.35 -17.48
CA GLY A 85 12.48 11.68 -17.51
C GLY A 85 13.37 10.75 -18.35
N ILE A 86 12.83 9.67 -18.92
CA ILE A 86 13.64 8.63 -19.59
C ILE A 86 13.64 8.78 -21.12
N ASN A 87 12.73 9.58 -21.70
CA ASN A 87 12.66 9.84 -23.14
C ASN A 87 13.08 11.28 -23.50
N LYS A 88 14.25 11.73 -23.04
CA LYS A 88 14.84 13.00 -23.53
C LYS A 88 16.20 12.89 -24.21
N ASP A 89 16.87 11.74 -24.13
CA ASP A 89 18.11 11.52 -24.84
C ASP A 89 18.10 10.09 -25.39
N TYR A 90 17.76 9.94 -26.67
CA TYR A 90 18.28 9.00 -27.69
C TYR A 90 17.38 9.04 -28.94
#